data_AF-A0A8T4LFF4-F1
#
_entry.id   AF-A0A8T4LFF4-F1
#
_cell.length_a   1.000
_cell.length_b   1.000
_cell.length_c   1.000
_cell.angle_alpha   90.00
_cell.angle_beta   90.00
_cell.angle_gamma   90.00
#
_symmetry.space_group_name_H-M   'P 1'
#
loop_
_entity.id
_entity.type
_entity.pdbx_description
1 polymer ?
#
loop_
_entity_poly.entity_id
_entity_poly.type
_entity_poly.pdbx_seq_one_letter_code
_entity_poly.pdbx_strand_id
1 'polypeptide(L)'
;MEKGDPQNIIKSKEQSARDGNIFSAILLGEIVKSTLGPKGMDKLLIDSNGNITITNDGVTILEKMKIEHPIPKIISEIAKTQENEVGDGTTTVTILVGELLRNAKNLMDKGIHPTTIIKGYKLSNDKCQEVLREKCHREITDDILRNVAMTAMTGKVAESHREFLSGLIVQAVKKTNEKSINPEYIKIERIKGESIDKSKLVEGIVLDKKIVHHTMPKKIKDAKIILLDNGLEIKQPEFDTQISVTNPEQLKAFVTNDKENLREMIKKIKSSGCNVIFCKKGIDDFVQNELSKLGIIAVRRLNEYDLKQLSRATNSRILSSYEDIEESVLGYAGLVEEKEYKDGSLLYVSECKDAKSVTLLLCATTSHILDEVRRAVVDGLGDVITCFREEEVVAGGGCIEMILSKELNKFAKTLDSREQLAVVEFARAL
;
A
#
# COMPACT_ATOMS: atom_id res chain seq x y z
N MET A 1 16.35 -48.81 36.66
CA MET A 1 15.59 -47.64 36.15
C MET A 1 16.31 -46.40 36.63
N GLU A 2 17.34 -45.98 35.90
CA GLU A 2 18.05 -44.73 36.19
C GLU A 2 17.11 -43.56 35.90
N LYS A 3 16.85 -42.75 36.93
CA LYS A 3 16.17 -41.46 36.77
C LYS A 3 17.08 -40.58 35.92
N GLY A 4 16.68 -40.31 34.68
CA GLY A 4 17.41 -39.40 33.79
C GLY A 4 17.66 -38.06 34.46
N ASP A 5 18.91 -37.62 34.45
CA ASP A 5 19.38 -36.37 35.04
C ASP A 5 18.47 -35.19 34.62
N PRO A 6 17.90 -34.42 35.57
CA PRO A 6 16.98 -33.30 35.27
C PRO A 6 17.55 -32.30 34.24
N GLN A 7 18.87 -32.10 34.23
CA GLN A 7 19.54 -31.24 33.26
C GLN A 7 19.51 -31.81 31.83
N ASN A 8 19.55 -33.13 31.66
CA ASN A 8 19.43 -33.78 30.36
C ASN A 8 18.00 -33.73 29.81
N ILE A 9 16.99 -33.77 30.69
CA ILE A 9 15.58 -33.61 30.30
C ILE A 9 15.30 -32.18 29.82
N ILE A 10 15.85 -31.18 30.51
CA ILE A 10 15.71 -29.76 30.11
C ILE A 10 16.43 -29.50 28.79
N LYS A 11 17.68 -29.96 28.63
CA LYS A 11 18.42 -29.86 27.35
C LYS A 11 17.69 -30.54 26.19
N SER A 12 17.11 -31.72 26.42
CA SER A 12 16.33 -32.44 25.41
C SER A 12 15.07 -31.67 24.99
N LYS A 13 14.36 -31.06 25.95
CA LYS A 13 13.19 -30.20 25.65
C LYS A 13 13.57 -28.93 24.89
N GLU A 14 14.68 -28.27 25.27
CA GLU A 14 15.17 -27.08 24.57
C GLU A 14 15.57 -27.40 23.12
N GLN A 15 16.25 -28.52 22.90
CA GLN A 15 16.63 -28.97 21.56
C GLN A 15 15.40 -29.31 20.73
N SER A 16 14.43 -30.04 21.29
CA SER A 16 13.17 -30.36 20.62
C SER A 16 12.36 -29.11 20.24
N ALA A 17 12.33 -28.09 21.10
CA ALA A 17 11.66 -26.83 20.80
C ALA A 17 12.36 -26.06 19.66
N ARG A 18 13.70 -26.03 19.66
CA ARG A 18 14.48 -25.41 18.58
C ARG A 18 14.27 -26.12 17.25
N ASP A 19 14.28 -27.44 17.24
CA ASP A 19 14.05 -28.23 16.04
C ASP A 19 12.64 -28.02 15.49
N GLY A 20 11.62 -27.97 16.35
CA GLY A 20 10.25 -27.65 15.94
C GLY A 20 10.12 -26.25 15.33
N ASN A 21 10.83 -25.26 15.90
CA ASN A 21 10.86 -23.90 15.37
C ASN A 21 11.52 -23.84 13.98
N ILE A 22 12.68 -24.48 13.82
CA ILE A 22 13.41 -24.51 12.55
C ILE A 22 12.60 -25.24 11.48
N PHE A 23 12.03 -26.40 11.83
CA PHE A 23 11.19 -27.16 10.91
C PHE A 23 9.99 -26.33 10.42
N SER A 24 9.34 -25.60 11.33
CA SER A 24 8.23 -24.72 10.97
C SER A 24 8.64 -23.62 9.98
N ALA A 25 9.80 -22.99 10.19
CA ALA A 25 10.31 -21.97 9.27
C ALA A 25 10.65 -22.54 7.88
N ILE A 26 11.33 -23.70 7.85
CA ILE A 26 11.66 -24.40 6.60
C ILE A 26 10.37 -24.74 5.82
N LEU A 27 9.36 -25.27 6.50
CA LEU A 27 8.09 -25.63 5.88
C LEU A 27 7.41 -24.44 5.23
N LEU A 28 7.43 -23.27 5.87
CA LEU A 28 6.87 -22.05 5.27
C LEU A 28 7.64 -21.62 4.02
N GLY A 29 8.97 -21.67 4.07
CA GLY A 29 9.82 -21.44 2.89
C GLY A 29 9.40 -22.34 1.73
N GLU A 30 9.23 -23.65 1.98
CA GLU A 30 8.82 -24.62 0.94
C GLU A 30 7.41 -24.35 0.39
N ILE A 31 6.47 -23.88 1.23
CA ILE A 31 5.10 -23.56 0.80
C ILE A 31 5.09 -22.43 -0.23
N VAL A 32 5.87 -21.37 0.01
CA VAL A 32 5.93 -20.20 -0.88
C VAL A 32 6.95 -20.37 -2.01
N LYS A 33 7.90 -21.30 -1.90
CA LYS A 33 8.97 -21.53 -2.89
C LYS A 33 8.49 -21.65 -4.34
N SER A 34 7.36 -22.31 -4.55
CA SER A 34 6.79 -22.48 -5.88
C SER A 34 6.22 -21.20 -6.50
N THR A 35 6.13 -20.09 -5.76
CA THR A 35 5.69 -18.79 -6.30
C THR A 35 6.86 -17.92 -6.76
N LEU A 36 8.11 -18.29 -6.44
CA LEU A 36 9.28 -17.47 -6.73
C LEU A 36 9.58 -17.38 -8.25
N GLY A 37 9.70 -16.14 -8.73
CA GLY A 37 10.23 -15.79 -10.04
C GLY A 37 9.27 -15.98 -11.22
N PRO A 38 9.74 -15.77 -12.47
CA PRO A 38 8.91 -15.75 -13.67
C PRO A 38 8.13 -17.04 -13.97
N LYS A 39 8.62 -18.18 -13.45
CA LYS A 39 7.99 -19.49 -13.59
C LYS A 39 7.25 -19.93 -12.33
N GLY A 40 7.05 -19.01 -11.39
CA GLY A 40 6.25 -19.23 -10.21
C GLY A 40 4.80 -19.54 -10.57
N MET A 41 4.13 -20.28 -9.70
CA MET A 41 2.71 -20.61 -9.84
C MET A 41 1.92 -19.99 -8.71
N ASP A 42 0.74 -19.46 -9.03
CA ASP A 42 -0.15 -18.86 -8.06
C ASP A 42 -0.74 -19.90 -7.11
N LYS A 43 -1.05 -19.45 -5.88
CA LYS A 43 -1.76 -20.26 -4.89
C LYS A 43 -3.22 -19.87 -4.86
N LEU A 44 -4.09 -20.88 -4.96
CA LEU A 44 -5.52 -20.75 -4.70
C LEU A 44 -5.79 -21.07 -3.23
N LEU A 45 -6.30 -20.09 -2.50
CA LEU A 45 -6.59 -20.15 -1.07
C LEU A 45 -8.09 -19.95 -0.87
N ILE A 46 -8.70 -20.84 -0.09
CA ILE A 46 -10.13 -20.78 0.27
C ILE A 46 -10.21 -20.56 1.78
N ASP A 47 -10.86 -19.47 2.19
CA ASP A 47 -11.06 -19.20 3.61
C ASP A 47 -12.24 -20.00 4.19
N SER A 48 -12.41 -19.93 5.52
CA SER A 48 -13.50 -20.62 6.22
C SER A 48 -14.90 -20.14 5.81
N ASN A 49 -15.02 -18.97 5.19
CA ASN A 49 -16.27 -18.38 4.72
C ASN A 49 -16.52 -18.69 3.22
N GLY A 50 -15.63 -19.43 2.56
CA GLY A 50 -15.71 -19.76 1.14
C GLY A 50 -15.19 -18.68 0.19
N ASN A 51 -14.55 -17.61 0.68
CA ASN A 51 -13.94 -16.62 -0.19
C ASN A 51 -12.67 -17.19 -0.83
N ILE A 52 -12.56 -17.02 -2.15
CA ILE A 52 -11.44 -17.50 -2.95
C ILE A 52 -10.46 -16.34 -3.14
N THR A 53 -9.19 -16.56 -2.77
CA THR A 53 -8.08 -15.68 -3.08
C THR A 53 -7.08 -16.43 -3.95
N ILE A 54 -6.73 -15.88 -5.10
CA ILE A 54 -5.64 -16.35 -5.95
C ILE A 54 -4.54 -15.31 -5.87
N THR A 55 -3.30 -15.73 -5.59
CA THR A 55 -2.18 -14.80 -5.38
C THR A 55 -0.84 -15.49 -5.61
N ASN A 56 0.13 -14.72 -6.11
CA ASN A 56 1.54 -15.12 -6.14
C ASN A 56 2.32 -14.59 -4.92
N ASP A 57 1.84 -13.49 -4.32
CA ASP A 57 2.51 -12.81 -3.20
C ASP A 57 2.62 -13.68 -1.94
N GLY A 58 3.85 -13.79 -1.43
CA GLY A 58 4.22 -14.57 -0.25
C GLY A 58 3.56 -14.07 1.03
N VAL A 59 3.48 -12.75 1.25
CA VAL A 59 2.82 -12.19 2.46
C VAL A 59 1.35 -12.58 2.49
N THR A 60 0.64 -12.35 1.38
CA THR A 60 -0.79 -12.69 1.27
C THR A 60 -1.03 -14.18 1.54
N ILE A 61 -0.15 -15.07 1.07
CA ILE A 61 -0.25 -16.51 1.34
C ILE A 61 -0.12 -16.78 2.84
N LEU A 62 0.90 -16.23 3.49
CA LEU A 62 1.17 -16.45 4.91
C LEU A 62 0.06 -15.91 5.81
N GLU A 63 -0.57 -14.78 5.48
CA GLU A 63 -1.67 -14.20 6.27
C GLU A 63 -2.97 -15.01 6.16
N LYS A 64 -3.25 -15.55 4.98
CA LYS A 64 -4.48 -16.33 4.72
C LYS A 64 -4.40 -17.73 5.29
N MET A 65 -3.19 -18.30 5.39
CA MET A 65 -2.95 -19.53 6.14
C MET A 65 -3.04 -19.19 7.63
N LYS A 66 -4.20 -19.44 8.26
CA LYS A 66 -4.41 -19.27 9.71
C LYS A 66 -3.49 -20.20 10.51
N ILE A 67 -2.23 -19.81 10.71
CA ILE A 67 -1.23 -20.67 11.35
C ILE A 67 -1.14 -20.36 12.85
N GLU A 68 -1.35 -21.38 13.69
CA GLU A 68 -1.35 -21.24 15.14
C GLU A 68 0.07 -21.12 15.74
N HIS A 69 1.08 -21.69 15.06
CA HIS A 69 2.46 -21.71 15.54
C HIS A 69 3.08 -20.29 15.56
N PRO A 70 3.89 -19.92 16.58
CA PRO A 70 4.43 -18.57 16.71
C PRO A 70 5.45 -18.19 15.63
N ILE A 71 6.27 -19.15 15.16
CA ILE A 71 7.30 -18.89 14.13
C ILE A 71 6.72 -18.32 12.83
N PRO A 72 5.65 -18.88 12.25
CA PRO A 72 4.92 -18.28 11.15
C PRO A 72 4.51 -16.83 11.32
N LYS A 73 4.10 -16.42 12.53
CA LYS A 73 3.78 -15.01 12.79
C LYS A 73 5.02 -14.14 12.69
N ILE A 74 6.16 -14.59 13.23
CA ILE A 74 7.43 -13.86 13.12
C ILE A 74 7.87 -13.73 11.66
N ILE A 75 7.78 -14.80 10.86
CA ILE A 75 8.14 -14.78 9.45
C ILE A 75 7.19 -13.90 8.64
N SER A 76 5.89 -13.94 8.95
CA SER A 76 4.91 -13.04 8.34
C SER A 76 5.23 -11.56 8.65
N GLU A 77 5.64 -11.22 9.87
CA GLU A 77 6.07 -9.86 10.21
C GLU A 77 7.35 -9.44 9.46
N ILE A 78 8.30 -10.35 9.25
CA ILE A 78 9.49 -10.08 8.43
C ILE A 78 9.09 -9.78 6.98
N ALA A 79 8.20 -10.59 6.42
CA ALA A 79 7.71 -10.40 5.06
C ALA A 79 6.88 -9.11 4.92
N LYS A 80 6.08 -8.73 5.94
CA LYS A 80 5.41 -7.43 6.01
C LYS A 80 6.37 -6.25 6.10
N THR A 81 7.47 -6.41 6.84
CA THR A 81 8.50 -5.36 6.91
C THR A 81 9.11 -5.13 5.53
N GLN A 82 9.37 -6.21 4.78
CA GLN A 82 9.86 -6.16 3.40
C GLN A 82 8.86 -5.45 2.46
N GLU A 83 7.57 -5.79 2.56
CA GLU A 83 6.48 -5.13 1.81
C GLU A 83 6.40 -3.62 2.13
N ASN A 84 6.49 -3.23 3.40
CA ASN A 84 6.33 -1.83 3.80
C ASN A 84 7.53 -0.95 3.43
N GLU A 85 8.75 -1.49 3.50
CA GLU A 85 9.99 -0.73 3.24
C GLU A 85 10.34 -0.69 1.74
N VAL A 86 10.12 -1.80 1.02
CA VAL A 86 10.53 -1.93 -0.40
C VAL A 86 9.32 -2.10 -1.32
N GLY A 87 8.35 -2.93 -0.93
CA GLY A 87 7.18 -3.25 -1.75
C GLY A 87 7.31 -4.50 -2.62
N ASP A 88 8.47 -5.18 -2.63
CA ASP A 88 8.67 -6.47 -3.30
C ASP A 88 9.66 -7.36 -2.52
N GLY A 89 9.75 -8.65 -2.88
CA GLY A 89 10.71 -9.60 -2.32
C GLY A 89 10.22 -10.37 -1.10
N THR A 90 8.91 -10.34 -0.81
CA THR A 90 8.28 -11.05 0.32
C THR A 90 8.51 -12.56 0.28
N THR A 91 8.42 -13.15 -0.92
CA THR A 91 8.70 -14.56 -1.15
C THR A 91 10.19 -14.87 -0.94
N THR A 92 11.07 -14.02 -1.46
CA THR A 92 12.53 -14.17 -1.34
C THR A 92 12.98 -14.18 0.12
N VAL A 93 12.51 -13.23 0.93
CA VAL A 93 12.89 -13.16 2.35
C VAL A 93 12.39 -14.39 3.13
N THR A 94 11.19 -14.88 2.82
CA THR A 94 10.61 -16.06 3.45
C THR A 94 11.42 -17.33 3.14
N ILE A 95 11.83 -17.51 1.88
CA ILE A 95 12.66 -18.63 1.45
C ILE A 95 14.06 -18.54 2.08
N LEU A 96 14.66 -17.35 2.07
CA LEU A 96 15.99 -17.12 2.63
C LEU A 96 16.05 -17.46 4.12
N VAL A 97 15.03 -17.06 4.90
CA VAL A 97 14.92 -17.44 6.32
C VAL A 97 14.87 -18.97 6.48
N GLY A 98 14.08 -19.65 5.65
CA GLY A 98 13.99 -21.12 5.65
C GLY A 98 15.34 -21.79 5.39
N GLU A 99 16.05 -21.37 4.34
CA GLU A 99 17.34 -21.97 3.96
C GLU A 99 18.47 -21.64 4.95
N LEU A 100 18.51 -20.41 5.49
CA LEU A 100 19.45 -20.03 6.55
C LEU A 100 19.26 -20.89 7.81
N LEU A 101 18.01 -21.18 8.20
CA LEU A 101 17.71 -22.03 9.35
C LEU A 101 17.98 -23.51 9.07
N ARG A 102 17.75 -23.99 7.84
CA ARG A 102 18.14 -25.34 7.41
C ARG A 102 19.65 -25.55 7.55
N ASN A 103 20.44 -24.61 7.06
CA ASN A 103 21.89 -24.70 7.12
C ASN A 103 22.41 -24.52 8.55
N ALA A 104 21.76 -23.66 9.36
CA ALA A 104 22.06 -23.54 10.79
C ALA A 104 21.82 -24.86 11.53
N LYS A 105 20.73 -25.59 11.21
CA LYS A 105 20.47 -26.91 11.79
C LYS A 105 21.58 -27.90 11.47
N ASN A 106 22.04 -27.95 10.21
CA ASN A 106 23.15 -28.81 9.81
C ASN A 106 24.43 -28.52 10.61
N LEU A 107 24.70 -27.26 10.97
CA LEU A 107 25.84 -26.89 11.82
C LEU A 107 25.64 -27.28 13.28
N MET A 108 24.43 -27.14 13.81
CA MET A 108 24.10 -27.58 15.17
C MET A 108 24.21 -29.09 15.33
N ASP A 109 23.77 -29.86 14.33
CA ASP A 109 23.89 -31.31 14.31
C ASP A 109 25.36 -31.77 14.26
N LYS A 110 26.26 -30.92 13.70
CA LYS A 110 27.73 -31.10 13.75
C LYS A 110 28.38 -30.61 15.05
N GLY A 111 27.58 -30.18 16.04
CA GLY A 111 28.07 -29.73 17.35
C GLY A 111 28.54 -28.28 17.41
N ILE A 112 28.22 -27.44 16.42
CA ILE A 112 28.52 -26.00 16.50
C ILE A 112 27.48 -25.30 17.39
N HIS A 113 27.98 -24.50 18.34
CA HIS A 113 27.10 -23.78 19.25
C HIS A 113 26.33 -22.66 18.52
N PRO A 114 25.02 -22.46 18.78
CA PRO A 114 24.20 -21.46 18.09
C PRO A 114 24.78 -20.04 18.09
N THR A 115 25.45 -19.63 19.16
CA THR A 115 26.08 -18.29 19.25
C THR A 115 27.19 -18.10 18.22
N THR A 116 27.94 -19.15 17.88
CA THR A 116 28.97 -19.11 16.83
C THR A 116 28.32 -18.97 15.45
N ILE A 117 27.20 -19.65 15.23
CA ILE A 117 26.43 -19.55 13.97
C ILE A 117 25.90 -18.13 13.80
N ILE A 118 25.30 -17.56 14.84
CA ILE A 118 24.79 -16.18 14.83
C ILE A 118 25.91 -15.18 14.52
N LYS A 119 27.10 -15.34 15.11
CA LYS A 119 28.24 -14.47 14.83
C LYS A 119 28.69 -14.59 13.36
N GLY A 120 28.82 -15.79 12.84
CA GLY A 120 29.17 -16.00 11.43
C GLY A 120 28.13 -15.45 10.45
N TYR A 121 26.84 -15.57 10.78
CA TYR A 121 25.76 -15.00 9.96
C TYR A 121 25.78 -13.47 9.97
N LYS A 122 26.09 -12.83 11.11
CA LYS A 122 26.28 -11.37 11.19
C LYS A 122 27.45 -10.90 10.33
N LEU A 123 28.61 -11.57 10.45
CA LEU A 123 29.78 -11.27 9.62
C LEU A 123 29.47 -11.44 8.12
N SER A 124 28.69 -12.46 7.76
CA SER A 124 28.26 -12.69 6.38
C SER A 124 27.35 -11.57 5.88
N ASN A 125 26.37 -11.15 6.67
CA ASN A 125 25.49 -10.04 6.33
C ASN A 125 26.28 -8.74 6.10
N ASP A 126 27.18 -8.39 7.01
CA ASP A 126 28.00 -7.18 6.89
C ASP A 126 28.83 -7.22 5.59
N LYS A 127 29.43 -8.38 5.28
CA LYS A 127 30.17 -8.55 4.03
C LYS A 127 29.28 -8.49 2.79
N CYS A 128 28.05 -9.00 2.84
CA CYS A 128 27.09 -8.88 1.75
C CYS A 128 26.75 -7.41 1.45
N GLN A 129 26.54 -6.61 2.49
CA GLN A 129 26.24 -5.17 2.34
C GLN A 129 27.39 -4.42 1.65
N GLU A 130 28.64 -4.73 1.99
CA GLU A 130 29.81 -4.19 1.29
C GLU A 130 29.80 -4.56 -0.20
N VAL A 131 29.63 -5.85 -0.50
CA VAL A 131 29.64 -6.34 -1.89
C VAL A 131 28.48 -5.76 -2.70
N LEU A 132 27.30 -5.61 -2.12
CA LEU A 132 26.14 -4.97 -2.78
C LEU A 132 26.45 -3.52 -3.18
N ARG A 133 27.05 -2.73 -2.27
CA ARG A 133 27.45 -1.34 -2.56
C ARG A 133 28.54 -1.23 -3.62
N GLU A 134 29.39 -2.24 -3.75
CA GLU A 134 30.42 -2.30 -4.78
C GLU A 134 29.87 -2.74 -6.15
N LYS A 135 28.83 -3.58 -6.17
CA LYS A 135 28.28 -4.20 -7.39
C LYS A 135 27.02 -3.53 -7.92
N CYS A 136 26.45 -2.58 -7.18
CA CYS A 136 25.31 -1.81 -7.65
C CYS A 136 25.67 -0.90 -8.84
N HIS A 137 24.68 -0.65 -9.68
CA HIS A 137 24.73 0.31 -10.77
C HIS A 137 24.01 1.59 -10.32
N ARG A 138 24.62 2.75 -10.59
CA ARG A 138 24.18 4.07 -10.06
C ARG A 138 23.60 5.03 -11.10
N GLU A 139 23.70 4.74 -12.39
CA GLU A 139 23.23 5.65 -13.43
C GLU A 139 21.75 5.35 -13.76
N ILE A 140 20.84 5.77 -12.88
CA ILE A 140 19.42 5.46 -13.02
C ILE A 140 18.77 6.30 -14.13
N THR A 141 18.55 5.68 -15.29
CA THR A 141 17.82 6.27 -16.42
C THR A 141 16.34 5.86 -16.42
N ASP A 142 15.51 6.58 -17.18
CA ASP A 142 14.10 6.25 -17.38
C ASP A 142 13.90 4.82 -17.88
N ASP A 143 14.80 4.35 -18.74
CA ASP A 143 14.74 3.00 -19.27
C ASP A 143 15.07 1.96 -18.20
N ILE A 144 15.98 2.28 -17.28
CA ILE A 144 16.24 1.43 -16.10
C ILE A 144 15.01 1.41 -15.19
N LEU A 145 14.37 2.54 -14.92
CA LEU A 145 13.15 2.58 -14.10
C LEU A 145 12.01 1.77 -14.73
N ARG A 146 11.86 1.82 -16.05
CA ARG A 146 10.92 0.95 -16.77
C ARG A 146 11.30 -0.51 -16.65
N ASN A 147 12.57 -0.86 -16.80
CA ASN A 147 13.05 -2.23 -16.66
C ASN A 147 12.80 -2.77 -15.24
N VAL A 148 13.06 -1.98 -14.20
CA VAL A 148 12.77 -2.32 -12.80
C VAL A 148 11.28 -2.65 -12.63
N ALA A 149 10.39 -1.75 -13.06
CA ALA A 149 8.94 -2.00 -13.01
C ALA A 149 8.52 -3.25 -13.82
N MET A 150 9.11 -3.46 -15.00
CA MET A 150 8.83 -4.64 -15.81
C MET A 150 9.30 -5.93 -15.13
N THR A 151 10.45 -5.91 -14.46
CA THR A 151 10.96 -7.04 -13.68
C THR A 151 10.02 -7.39 -12.53
N ALA A 152 9.55 -6.40 -11.76
CA ALA A 152 8.60 -6.58 -10.66
C ALA A 152 7.28 -7.26 -11.09
N MET A 153 6.85 -7.01 -12.33
CA MET A 153 5.62 -7.56 -12.91
C MET A 153 5.81 -8.91 -13.64
N THR A 154 7.05 -9.35 -13.84
CA THR A 154 7.34 -10.59 -14.58
C THR A 154 6.97 -11.83 -13.75
N GLY A 155 6.27 -12.81 -14.33
CA GLY A 155 5.75 -13.97 -13.61
C GLY A 155 4.38 -13.76 -12.95
N LYS A 156 3.78 -12.57 -13.11
CA LYS A 156 2.46 -12.22 -12.57
C LYS A 156 1.44 -12.06 -13.71
N VAL A 157 0.15 -12.01 -13.38
CA VAL A 157 -0.94 -11.83 -14.37
C VAL A 157 -0.76 -10.58 -15.25
N ALA A 158 -0.07 -9.57 -14.74
CA ALA A 158 0.22 -8.32 -15.44
C ALA A 158 1.34 -8.43 -16.51
N GLU A 159 2.06 -9.56 -16.62
CA GLU A 159 3.24 -9.69 -17.50
C GLU A 159 2.94 -9.35 -18.97
N SER A 160 1.78 -9.76 -19.47
CA SER A 160 1.35 -9.49 -20.86
C SER A 160 1.20 -8.01 -21.22
N HIS A 161 1.08 -7.13 -20.21
CA HIS A 161 0.87 -5.68 -20.38
C HIS A 161 1.95 -4.87 -19.64
N ARG A 162 3.06 -5.49 -19.24
CA ARG A 162 4.08 -4.87 -18.39
C ARG A 162 4.74 -3.65 -19.04
N GLU A 163 4.93 -3.64 -20.36
CA GLU A 163 5.53 -2.50 -21.08
C GLU A 163 4.62 -1.26 -20.97
N PHE A 164 3.31 -1.45 -21.10
CA PHE A 164 2.33 -0.38 -20.94
C PHE A 164 2.22 0.09 -19.48
N LEU A 165 2.09 -0.84 -18.54
CA LEU A 165 1.94 -0.55 -17.12
C LEU A 165 3.20 0.09 -16.52
N SER A 166 4.39 -0.36 -16.90
CA SER A 166 5.67 0.23 -16.45
C SER A 166 5.80 1.67 -16.90
N GLY A 167 5.36 2.00 -18.11
CA GLY A 167 5.27 3.38 -18.60
C GLY A 167 4.40 4.26 -17.70
N LEU A 168 3.23 3.77 -17.29
CA LEU A 168 2.33 4.49 -16.39
C LEU A 168 2.92 4.67 -14.98
N ILE A 169 3.55 3.62 -14.44
CA ILE A 169 4.21 3.65 -13.12
C ILE A 169 5.31 4.72 -13.10
N VAL A 170 6.22 4.70 -14.07
CA VAL A 170 7.33 5.67 -14.14
C VAL A 170 6.81 7.09 -14.33
N GLN A 171 5.77 7.29 -15.15
CA GLN A 171 5.13 8.60 -15.29
C GLN A 171 4.51 9.10 -13.99
N ALA A 172 3.82 8.23 -13.24
CA ALA A 172 3.21 8.57 -11.97
C ALA A 172 4.27 9.00 -10.94
N VAL A 173 5.35 8.24 -10.83
CA VAL A 173 6.45 8.51 -9.89
C VAL A 173 7.18 9.83 -10.24
N LYS A 174 7.39 10.11 -11.52
CA LYS A 174 8.03 11.37 -11.94
C LYS A 174 7.17 12.60 -11.69
N LYS A 175 5.85 12.46 -11.78
CA LYS A 175 4.92 13.57 -11.60
C LYS A 175 4.80 14.01 -10.15
N THR A 176 5.06 13.13 -9.18
CA THR A 176 5.03 13.48 -7.76
C THR A 176 6.27 14.28 -7.30
N ASN A 177 7.27 14.45 -8.18
CA ASN A 177 8.35 15.45 -8.20
C ASN A 177 8.86 15.99 -6.85
N GLU A 178 9.23 15.11 -5.93
CA GLU A 178 9.96 15.45 -4.71
C GLU A 178 11.16 14.51 -4.56
N LYS A 179 12.29 15.03 -4.08
CA LYS A 179 13.49 14.22 -3.70
C LYS A 179 13.16 13.11 -2.70
N SER A 180 11.97 13.16 -2.11
CA SER A 180 11.34 12.12 -1.29
C SER A 180 9.98 11.83 -1.91
N ILE A 181 9.90 10.91 -2.88
CA ILE A 181 8.60 10.43 -3.36
C ILE A 181 7.89 9.76 -2.19
N ASN A 182 6.74 10.30 -1.80
CA ASN A 182 5.85 9.64 -0.86
C ASN A 182 4.88 8.73 -1.66
N PRO A 183 4.90 7.39 -1.46
CA PRO A 183 3.99 6.47 -2.13
C PRO A 183 2.51 6.85 -1.94
N GLU A 184 2.18 7.51 -0.83
CA GLU A 184 0.82 7.98 -0.57
C GLU A 184 0.30 8.93 -1.66
N TYR A 185 1.15 9.64 -2.39
CA TYR A 185 0.74 10.64 -3.39
C TYR A 185 0.23 10.01 -4.68
N ILE A 186 0.47 8.70 -4.86
CA ILE A 186 -0.01 7.94 -6.00
C ILE A 186 -1.21 7.12 -5.53
N LYS A 187 -2.40 7.63 -5.82
CA LYS A 187 -3.63 6.90 -5.54
C LYS A 187 -3.83 5.83 -6.61
N ILE A 188 -4.28 4.64 -6.22
CA ILE A 188 -4.67 3.59 -7.16
C ILE A 188 -6.18 3.39 -7.08
N GLU A 189 -6.86 3.57 -8.22
CA GLU A 189 -8.29 3.34 -8.36
C GLU A 189 -8.59 2.22 -9.34
N ARG A 190 -9.75 1.59 -9.18
CA ARG A 190 -10.09 0.32 -9.82
C ARG A 190 -11.37 0.43 -10.65
N ILE A 191 -11.31 0.04 -11.91
CA ILE A 191 -12.48 -0.11 -12.80
C ILE A 191 -12.58 -1.56 -13.26
N LYS A 192 -13.73 -2.16 -12.98
CA LYS A 192 -14.07 -3.50 -13.45
C LYS A 192 -14.84 -3.46 -14.77
N GLY A 193 -14.60 -4.47 -15.61
CA GLY A 193 -15.33 -4.70 -16.86
C GLY A 193 -14.71 -4.08 -18.10
N GLU A 194 -13.45 -3.65 -18.02
CA GLU A 194 -12.69 -2.99 -19.10
C GLU A 194 -11.34 -3.69 -19.35
N SER A 195 -10.72 -3.49 -20.52
CA SER A 195 -9.37 -4.05 -20.80
C SER A 195 -8.30 -3.36 -19.96
N ILE A 196 -7.20 -4.07 -19.68
CA ILE A 196 -6.01 -3.51 -19.00
C ILE A 196 -5.44 -2.32 -19.79
N ASP A 197 -5.52 -2.34 -21.12
CA ASP A 197 -5.07 -1.25 -22.00
C ASP A 197 -5.80 0.08 -21.79
N LYS A 198 -6.99 0.05 -21.17
CA LYS A 198 -7.75 1.28 -20.83
C LYS A 198 -7.30 1.90 -19.50
N SER A 199 -6.37 1.26 -18.79
CA SER A 199 -5.74 1.84 -17.60
C SER A 199 -5.02 3.12 -17.98
N LYS A 200 -5.01 4.12 -17.09
CA LYS A 200 -4.40 5.42 -17.40
C LYS A 200 -3.95 6.14 -16.15
N LEU A 201 -2.99 7.04 -16.34
CA LEU A 201 -2.62 8.03 -15.34
C LEU A 201 -3.55 9.23 -15.46
N VAL A 202 -4.22 9.58 -14.37
CA VAL A 202 -5.01 10.80 -14.24
C VAL A 202 -4.20 11.80 -13.43
N GLU A 203 -3.91 12.96 -14.03
CA GLU A 203 -3.30 14.09 -13.34
C GLU A 203 -4.35 14.77 -12.45
N GLY A 204 -4.53 14.18 -11.26
CA GLY A 204 -5.54 14.56 -10.28
C GLY A 204 -6.05 13.35 -9.49
N ILE A 205 -7.23 13.50 -8.89
CA ILE A 205 -7.83 12.49 -8.00
C ILE A 205 -9.08 11.89 -8.60
N VAL A 206 -9.15 10.56 -8.60
CA VAL A 206 -10.39 9.82 -8.87
C VAL A 206 -10.94 9.29 -7.55
N LEU A 207 -12.25 9.40 -7.34
CA LEU A 207 -12.95 8.94 -6.14
C LEU A 207 -14.06 7.97 -6.50
N ASP A 208 -14.15 6.86 -5.77
CA ASP A 208 -15.33 6.00 -5.76
C ASP A 208 -16.47 6.61 -4.92
N LYS A 209 -16.98 7.74 -5.43
CA LYS A 209 -18.08 8.51 -4.84
C LYS A 209 -18.98 9.07 -5.94
N LYS A 210 -20.25 9.21 -5.60
CA LYS A 210 -21.26 9.85 -6.45
C LYS A 210 -21.57 11.25 -5.94
N ILE A 211 -22.02 12.10 -6.84
CA ILE A 211 -22.58 13.40 -6.46
C ILE A 211 -23.85 13.14 -5.63
N VAL A 212 -24.02 13.89 -4.55
CA VAL A 212 -25.01 13.57 -3.52
C VAL A 212 -26.46 13.69 -4.03
N HIS A 213 -26.73 14.65 -4.92
CA HIS A 213 -28.07 14.94 -5.41
C HIS A 213 -28.13 14.85 -6.93
N HIS A 214 -29.13 14.14 -7.47
CA HIS A 214 -29.22 13.81 -8.90
C HIS A 214 -29.45 15.02 -9.83
N THR A 215 -29.97 16.14 -9.32
CA THR A 215 -30.13 17.39 -10.09
C THR A 215 -28.90 18.29 -10.05
N MET A 216 -27.84 17.92 -9.31
CA MET A 216 -26.57 18.64 -9.38
C MET A 216 -25.91 18.42 -10.74
N PRO A 217 -25.11 19.37 -11.23
CA PRO A 217 -24.36 19.20 -12.47
C PRO A 217 -23.44 17.97 -12.39
N LYS A 218 -23.46 17.10 -13.39
CA LYS A 218 -22.50 15.97 -13.47
C LYS A 218 -21.10 16.41 -13.92
N LYS A 219 -20.95 17.65 -14.38
CA LYS A 219 -19.71 18.18 -14.94
C LYS A 219 -19.59 19.67 -14.66
N ILE A 220 -18.46 20.08 -14.09
CA ILE A 220 -18.08 21.48 -13.85
C ILE A 220 -16.68 21.71 -14.43
N LYS A 221 -16.55 22.77 -15.22
CA LYS A 221 -15.25 23.31 -15.64
C LYS A 221 -14.84 24.44 -14.70
N ASP A 222 -13.54 24.66 -14.55
CA ASP A 222 -12.97 25.68 -13.67
C ASP A 222 -13.55 25.58 -12.24
N ALA A 223 -13.37 24.40 -11.65
CA ALA A 223 -13.88 24.09 -10.33
C ALA A 223 -13.09 24.83 -9.25
N LYS A 224 -13.80 25.64 -8.45
CA LYS A 224 -13.36 26.20 -7.17
C LYS A 224 -13.84 25.28 -6.05
N ILE A 225 -12.89 24.63 -5.39
CA ILE A 225 -13.13 23.48 -4.52
C ILE A 225 -12.97 23.86 -3.04
N ILE A 226 -13.91 23.41 -2.21
CA ILE A 226 -13.82 23.46 -0.74
C ILE A 226 -13.70 22.04 -0.18
N LEU A 227 -12.80 21.87 0.79
CA LEU A 227 -12.61 20.62 1.53
C LEU A 227 -12.98 20.81 3.00
N LEU A 228 -13.93 20.02 3.51
CA LEU A 228 -14.39 20.05 4.89
C LEU A 228 -14.11 18.72 5.59
N ASP A 229 -13.45 18.77 6.75
CA ASP A 229 -13.27 17.61 7.65
C ASP A 229 -14.56 17.29 8.44
N ASN A 230 -15.52 18.21 8.43
CA ASN A 230 -16.84 18.03 9.01
C ASN A 230 -17.94 17.87 7.94
N GLY A 231 -19.17 17.76 8.41
CA GLY A 231 -20.36 17.69 7.57
C GLY A 231 -21.05 19.05 7.49
N LEU A 232 -22.01 19.16 6.58
CA LEU A 232 -22.90 20.31 6.48
C LEU A 232 -24.25 19.94 7.11
N GLU A 233 -24.22 19.78 8.43
CA GLU A 233 -25.34 19.35 9.26
C GLU A 233 -25.41 20.23 10.50
N ILE A 234 -26.56 20.25 11.16
CA ILE A 234 -26.74 20.94 12.44
C ILE A 234 -25.83 20.27 13.47
N LYS A 235 -24.91 21.03 14.07
CA LYS A 235 -23.98 20.50 15.07
C LYS A 235 -24.78 20.05 16.30
N GLN A 236 -24.70 18.75 16.62
CA GLN A 236 -25.16 18.27 17.90
C GLN A 236 -24.13 18.65 18.98
N PRO A 237 -24.56 19.12 20.16
CA PRO A 237 -23.67 19.39 21.28
C PRO A 237 -22.92 18.12 21.70
N GLU A 238 -21.67 18.26 22.15
CA GLU A 238 -20.86 17.11 22.61
C GLU A 238 -21.33 16.54 23.96
N PHE A 239 -22.09 17.33 24.73
CA PHE A 239 -22.69 16.92 25.99
C PHE A 239 -24.16 16.53 25.80
N ASP A 240 -24.65 15.62 26.64
CA ASP A 240 -26.07 15.23 26.66
C ASP A 240 -26.98 16.42 26.97
N THR A 241 -27.42 17.11 25.92
CA THR A 241 -28.40 18.19 25.99
C THR A 241 -29.78 17.66 25.64
N GLN A 242 -30.71 17.75 26.58
CA GLN A 242 -32.12 17.48 26.34
C GLN A 242 -32.86 18.80 26.09
N ILE A 243 -33.59 18.86 24.98
CA ILE A 243 -34.44 20.00 24.67
C ILE A 243 -35.82 19.74 25.27
N SER A 244 -36.17 20.46 26.32
CA SER A 244 -37.51 20.43 26.93
C SER A 244 -38.41 21.46 26.26
N VAL A 245 -39.34 20.98 25.43
CA VAL A 245 -40.32 21.83 24.74
C VAL A 245 -41.57 21.95 25.60
N THR A 246 -41.90 23.15 26.08
CA THR A 246 -43.06 23.38 26.97
C THR A 246 -44.28 23.91 26.22
N ASN A 247 -44.12 24.43 25.00
CA ASN A 247 -45.23 24.84 24.16
C ASN A 247 -45.01 24.53 22.65
N PRO A 248 -46.07 24.43 21.84
CA PRO A 248 -45.95 24.17 20.39
C PRO A 248 -45.22 25.27 19.60
N GLU A 249 -45.17 26.50 20.11
CA GLU A 249 -44.51 27.64 19.45
C GLU A 249 -42.99 27.55 19.53
N GLN A 250 -42.43 27.11 20.67
CA GLN A 250 -41.00 26.84 20.85
C GLN A 250 -40.51 25.78 19.88
N LEU A 251 -41.31 24.74 19.62
CA LEU A 251 -40.98 23.71 18.63
C LEU A 251 -40.82 24.31 17.23
N LYS A 252 -41.74 25.19 16.82
CA LYS A 252 -41.66 25.89 15.53
C LYS A 252 -40.47 26.85 15.47
N ALA A 253 -40.19 27.58 16.54
CA ALA A 253 -39.05 28.49 16.63
C ALA A 253 -37.74 27.72 16.48
N PHE A 254 -37.59 26.57 17.15
CA PHE A 254 -36.41 25.72 17.05
C PHE A 254 -36.18 25.23 15.61
N VAL A 255 -37.21 24.66 14.97
CA VAL A 255 -37.13 24.20 13.57
C VAL A 255 -36.81 25.35 12.60
N THR A 256 -37.29 26.56 12.90
CA THR A 256 -37.03 27.75 12.07
C THR A 256 -35.58 28.20 12.22
N ASN A 257 -35.09 28.28 13.45
CA ASN A 257 -33.71 28.64 13.77
C ASN A 257 -32.69 27.66 13.14
N ASP A 258 -32.97 26.36 13.24
CA ASP A 258 -32.16 25.32 12.59
C ASP A 258 -32.06 25.53 11.06
N LYS A 259 -33.19 25.84 10.41
CA LYS A 259 -33.21 26.15 8.98
C LYS A 259 -32.49 27.47 8.64
N GLU A 260 -32.55 28.47 9.52
CA GLU A 260 -31.82 29.73 9.34
C GLU A 260 -30.31 29.50 9.41
N ASN A 261 -29.83 28.74 10.39
CA ASN A 261 -28.42 28.34 10.49
C ASN A 261 -27.93 27.63 9.22
N LEU A 262 -28.71 26.68 8.70
CA LEU A 262 -28.38 26.00 7.44
C LEU A 262 -28.38 26.98 6.24
N ARG A 263 -29.29 27.95 6.21
CA ARG A 263 -29.31 28.99 5.15
C ARG A 263 -28.11 29.92 5.23
N GLU A 264 -27.67 30.30 6.42
CA GLU A 264 -26.46 31.12 6.60
C GLU A 264 -25.21 30.39 6.11
N MET A 265 -25.09 29.10 6.44
CA MET A 265 -24.05 28.23 5.91
C MET A 265 -24.02 28.21 4.37
N ILE A 266 -25.18 28.04 3.73
CA ILE A 266 -25.29 28.06 2.26
C ILE A 266 -24.94 29.45 1.69
N LYS A 267 -25.37 30.54 2.33
CA LYS A 267 -25.03 31.91 1.89
C LYS A 267 -23.52 32.12 1.91
N LYS A 268 -22.82 31.65 2.94
CA LYS A 268 -21.37 31.76 3.07
C LYS A 268 -20.61 30.95 2.01
N ILE A 269 -21.07 29.73 1.76
CA ILE A 269 -20.58 28.91 0.66
C ILE A 269 -20.77 29.64 -0.68
N LYS A 270 -21.95 30.20 -0.92
CA LYS A 270 -22.25 30.92 -2.15
C LYS A 270 -21.38 32.17 -2.31
N SER A 271 -21.17 32.94 -1.25
CA SER A 271 -20.35 34.16 -1.29
C SER A 271 -18.87 33.88 -1.56
N SER A 272 -18.38 32.68 -1.22
CA SER A 272 -17.02 32.26 -1.57
C SER A 272 -16.80 32.06 -3.08
N GLY A 273 -17.88 31.90 -3.86
CA GLY A 273 -17.81 31.58 -5.28
C GLY A 273 -17.42 30.12 -5.56
N CYS A 274 -17.42 29.26 -4.54
CA CYS A 274 -17.21 27.82 -4.69
C CYS A 274 -18.31 27.16 -5.53
N ASN A 275 -17.91 26.19 -6.35
CA ASN A 275 -18.82 25.39 -7.19
C ASN A 275 -18.70 23.87 -6.93
N VAL A 276 -17.74 23.42 -6.11
CA VAL A 276 -17.58 22.01 -5.71
C VAL A 276 -17.19 21.89 -4.24
N ILE A 277 -17.90 21.06 -3.48
CA ILE A 277 -17.65 20.84 -2.04
C ILE A 277 -17.46 19.35 -1.75
N PHE A 278 -16.41 19.05 -1.00
CA PHE A 278 -16.15 17.72 -0.47
C PHE A 278 -16.21 17.74 1.06
N CYS A 279 -17.02 16.86 1.63
CA CYS A 279 -17.18 16.71 3.07
C CYS A 279 -16.79 15.30 3.54
N LYS A 280 -16.02 15.20 4.62
CA LYS A 280 -15.71 13.93 5.27
C LYS A 280 -16.94 13.30 5.93
N LYS A 281 -17.84 14.11 6.51
CA LYS A 281 -19.09 13.64 7.12
C LYS A 281 -20.28 13.82 6.17
N GLY A 282 -21.50 13.77 6.70
CA GLY A 282 -22.72 13.92 5.91
C GLY A 282 -23.05 15.37 5.53
N ILE A 283 -24.14 15.51 4.78
CA ILE A 283 -24.69 16.79 4.32
C ILE A 283 -26.20 16.64 4.51
N ASP A 284 -26.82 17.59 5.19
CA ASP A 284 -28.26 17.60 5.44
C ASP A 284 -29.06 17.68 4.12
N ASP A 285 -30.21 17.02 4.04
CA ASP A 285 -31.01 16.96 2.81
C ASP A 285 -31.55 18.33 2.38
N PHE A 286 -31.82 19.24 3.33
CA PHE A 286 -32.16 20.63 3.00
C PHE A 286 -30.98 21.33 2.32
N VAL A 287 -29.75 21.13 2.82
CA VAL A 287 -28.54 21.70 2.24
C VAL A 287 -28.26 21.13 0.85
N GLN A 288 -28.42 19.82 0.66
CA GLN A 288 -28.26 19.18 -0.66
C GLN A 288 -29.19 19.79 -1.71
N ASN A 289 -30.46 19.99 -1.36
CA ASN A 289 -31.45 20.59 -2.25
C ASN A 289 -31.09 22.03 -2.64
N GLU A 290 -30.67 22.85 -1.67
CA GLU A 290 -30.30 24.24 -1.93
C GLU A 290 -28.99 24.36 -2.73
N LEU A 291 -27.97 23.55 -2.42
CA LEU A 291 -26.74 23.48 -3.21
C LEU A 291 -27.02 23.06 -4.65
N SER A 292 -27.96 22.15 -4.86
CA SER A 292 -28.37 21.76 -6.21
C SER A 292 -29.02 22.90 -6.99
N LYS A 293 -29.88 23.72 -6.36
CA LYS A 293 -30.47 24.90 -7.01
C LYS A 293 -29.42 25.94 -7.40
N LEU A 294 -28.34 26.02 -6.61
CA LEU A 294 -27.20 26.88 -6.88
C LEU A 294 -26.22 26.30 -7.91
N GLY A 295 -26.42 25.05 -8.35
CA GLY A 295 -25.52 24.38 -9.29
C GLY A 295 -24.16 23.99 -8.68
N ILE A 296 -24.08 23.86 -7.35
CA ILE A 296 -22.86 23.48 -6.64
C ILE A 296 -22.83 21.95 -6.49
N ILE A 297 -21.76 21.31 -6.95
CA ILE A 297 -21.54 19.87 -6.73
C ILE A 297 -21.18 19.66 -5.26
N ALA A 298 -21.83 18.70 -4.61
CA ALA A 298 -21.49 18.29 -3.26
C ALA A 298 -21.28 16.79 -3.16
N VAL A 299 -20.23 16.39 -2.45
CA VAL A 299 -19.86 14.99 -2.20
C VAL A 299 -19.67 14.82 -0.70
N ARG A 300 -20.30 13.78 -0.14
CA ARG A 300 -20.31 13.51 1.30
C ARG A 300 -19.63 12.19 1.63
N ARG A 301 -19.28 12.01 2.92
CA ARG A 301 -18.72 10.77 3.47
C ARG A 301 -17.39 10.35 2.81
N LEU A 302 -16.50 11.31 2.56
CA LEU A 302 -15.13 10.99 2.14
C LEU A 302 -14.36 10.40 3.31
N ASN A 303 -13.43 9.48 3.02
CA ASN A 303 -12.46 9.06 4.02
C ASN A 303 -11.37 10.14 4.19
N GLU A 304 -10.58 10.05 5.24
CA GLU A 304 -9.53 11.05 5.51
C GLU A 304 -8.41 11.04 4.46
N TYR A 305 -8.09 9.85 3.94
CA TYR A 305 -7.07 9.67 2.91
C TYR A 305 -7.44 10.45 1.63
N ASP A 306 -8.64 10.27 1.10
CA ASP A 306 -9.18 10.96 -0.08
C ASP A 306 -9.20 12.48 0.12
N LEU A 307 -9.58 12.94 1.30
CA LEU A 307 -9.61 14.37 1.61
C LEU A 307 -8.19 14.99 1.59
N LYS A 308 -7.20 14.29 2.15
CA LYS A 308 -5.79 14.67 2.09
C LYS A 308 -5.26 14.66 0.65
N GLN A 309 -5.62 13.66 -0.15
CA GLN A 309 -5.25 13.60 -1.56
C GLN A 309 -5.84 14.74 -2.39
N LEU A 310 -7.13 15.06 -2.17
CA LEU A 310 -7.78 16.21 -2.82
C LEU A 310 -7.10 17.52 -2.45
N SER A 311 -6.75 17.71 -1.18
CA SER A 311 -6.03 18.89 -0.70
C SER A 311 -4.70 19.07 -1.43
N ARG A 312 -3.92 17.99 -1.57
CA ARG A 312 -2.63 17.98 -2.28
C ARG A 312 -2.77 18.18 -3.78
N ALA A 313 -3.79 17.60 -4.41
CA ALA A 313 -4.01 17.73 -5.85
C ALA A 313 -4.56 19.09 -6.26
N THR A 314 -5.43 19.69 -5.44
CA THR A 314 -6.14 20.94 -5.78
C THR A 314 -5.54 22.19 -5.13
N ASN A 315 -4.55 22.01 -4.26
CA ASN A 315 -3.98 23.04 -3.37
C ASN A 315 -5.01 23.70 -2.42
N SER A 316 -6.15 23.05 -2.16
CA SER A 316 -7.12 23.52 -1.16
C SER A 316 -6.68 23.19 0.25
N ARG A 317 -7.01 24.05 1.22
CA ARG A 317 -6.85 23.76 2.65
C ARG A 317 -8.08 23.05 3.20
N ILE A 318 -7.86 21.99 3.96
CA ILE A 318 -8.94 21.30 4.68
C ILE A 318 -9.40 22.18 5.85
N LEU A 319 -10.69 22.50 5.90
CA LEU A 319 -11.29 23.31 6.95
C LEU A 319 -12.11 22.46 7.92
N SER A 320 -12.10 22.83 9.20
CA SER A 320 -12.94 22.20 10.22
C SER A 320 -14.31 22.86 10.33
N SER A 321 -14.44 24.14 9.95
CA SER A 321 -15.69 24.89 10.00
C SER A 321 -15.98 25.55 8.65
N TYR A 322 -17.27 25.66 8.30
CA TYR A 322 -17.71 26.46 7.15
C TYR A 322 -17.54 27.96 7.40
N GLU A 323 -17.31 28.36 8.66
CA GLU A 323 -17.06 29.76 9.03
C GLU A 323 -15.68 30.25 8.58
N ASP A 324 -14.72 29.35 8.35
CA ASP A 324 -13.36 29.71 7.94
C ASP A 324 -13.21 29.71 6.41
N ILE A 325 -14.33 29.66 5.67
CA ILE A 325 -14.33 29.71 4.21
C ILE A 325 -13.96 31.12 3.76
N GLU A 326 -12.79 31.23 3.13
CA GLU A 326 -12.26 32.41 2.48
C GLU A 326 -11.83 32.08 1.04
N GLU A 327 -11.61 33.09 0.19
CA GLU A 327 -11.14 32.84 -1.18
C GLU A 327 -9.72 32.26 -1.23
N SER A 328 -8.89 32.56 -0.23
CA SER A 328 -7.50 32.11 -0.10
C SER A 328 -7.35 30.59 0.11
N VAL A 329 -8.38 29.92 0.60
CA VAL A 329 -8.36 28.48 0.94
C VAL A 329 -8.99 27.59 -0.13
N LEU A 330 -9.58 28.19 -1.17
CA LEU A 330 -10.21 27.47 -2.28
C LEU A 330 -9.15 26.76 -3.12
N GLY A 331 -9.37 25.48 -3.39
CA GLY A 331 -8.60 24.74 -4.38
C GLY A 331 -9.12 25.02 -5.78
N TYR A 332 -8.31 24.63 -6.77
CA TYR A 332 -8.68 24.73 -8.18
C TYR A 332 -8.47 23.42 -8.92
N ALA A 333 -9.44 23.03 -9.75
CA ALA A 333 -9.29 21.98 -10.75
C ALA A 333 -9.95 22.42 -12.06
N GLY A 334 -9.30 22.20 -13.22
CA GLY A 334 -9.87 22.56 -14.51
C GLY A 334 -11.15 21.78 -14.83
N LEU A 335 -11.26 20.53 -14.36
CA LEU A 335 -12.44 19.71 -14.61
C LEU A 335 -12.80 18.79 -13.45
N VAL A 336 -14.07 18.88 -13.01
CA VAL A 336 -14.72 17.91 -12.12
C VAL A 336 -15.87 17.24 -12.85
N GLU A 337 -15.84 15.91 -12.99
CA GLU A 337 -16.90 15.17 -13.70
C GLU A 337 -17.21 13.81 -13.06
N GLU A 338 -18.50 13.48 -12.95
CA GLU A 338 -18.96 12.14 -12.59
C GLU A 338 -19.12 11.30 -13.87
N LYS A 339 -18.43 10.17 -13.92
CA LYS A 339 -18.57 9.16 -14.98
C LYS A 339 -19.19 7.90 -14.44
N GLU A 340 -20.21 7.43 -15.13
CA GLU A 340 -20.87 6.16 -14.84
C GLU A 340 -20.14 5.01 -15.52
N TYR A 341 -19.89 3.95 -14.75
CA TYR A 341 -19.35 2.67 -15.16
C TYR A 341 -20.34 1.57 -14.79
N LYS A 342 -20.11 0.34 -15.27
CA LYS A 342 -21.00 -0.79 -15.00
C LYS A 342 -21.20 -1.07 -13.50
N ASP A 343 -20.12 -0.93 -12.72
CA ASP A 343 -20.11 -1.28 -11.29
C ASP A 343 -20.25 -0.05 -10.35
N GLY A 344 -20.49 1.16 -10.88
CA GLY A 344 -20.61 2.36 -10.04
C GLY A 344 -20.38 3.66 -10.80
N SER A 345 -20.35 4.78 -10.08
CA SER A 345 -19.88 6.05 -10.66
C SER A 345 -18.56 6.43 -10.02
N LEU A 346 -17.63 6.94 -10.82
CA LEU A 346 -16.40 7.53 -10.33
C LEU A 346 -16.43 9.03 -10.57
N LEU A 347 -15.99 9.80 -9.58
CA LEU A 347 -15.81 11.23 -9.69
C LEU A 347 -14.36 11.54 -10.03
N TYR A 348 -14.14 12.24 -11.12
CA TYR A 348 -12.85 12.70 -11.60
C TYR A 348 -12.65 14.15 -11.18
N VAL A 349 -11.53 14.43 -10.54
CA VAL A 349 -11.01 15.78 -10.30
C VAL A 349 -9.68 15.86 -11.04
N SER A 350 -9.66 16.58 -12.16
CA SER A 350 -8.55 16.57 -13.13
C SER A 350 -8.21 17.98 -13.60
N GLU A 351 -7.10 18.11 -14.34
CA GLU A 351 -6.60 19.40 -14.83
C GLU A 351 -6.26 20.36 -13.67
N CYS A 352 -5.74 19.82 -12.57
CA CYS A 352 -5.30 20.64 -11.44
C CYS A 352 -3.99 21.36 -11.76
N LYS A 353 -3.85 22.59 -11.27
CA LYS A 353 -2.59 23.35 -11.37
C LYS A 353 -1.58 22.77 -10.39
N ASP A 354 -0.50 22.19 -10.92
CA ASP A 354 0.58 21.55 -10.16
C ASP A 354 0.09 20.45 -9.20
N ALA A 355 -0.60 19.45 -9.76
CA ALA A 355 -1.09 18.30 -9.01
C ALA A 355 0.08 17.52 -8.36
N LYS A 356 0.24 17.64 -7.04
CA LYS A 356 1.22 16.84 -6.28
C LYS A 356 0.82 15.38 -6.12
N SER A 357 -0.48 15.11 -6.21
CA SER A 357 -1.05 13.78 -6.15
C SER A 357 -1.66 13.39 -7.48
N VAL A 358 -1.42 12.15 -7.90
CA VAL A 358 -1.91 11.57 -9.16
C VAL A 358 -2.68 10.30 -8.89
N THR A 359 -3.56 9.90 -9.81
CA THR A 359 -4.30 8.65 -9.70
C THR A 359 -3.97 7.71 -10.85
N LEU A 360 -3.46 6.52 -10.53
CA LEU A 360 -3.37 5.40 -11.44
C LEU A 360 -4.71 4.67 -11.46
N LEU A 361 -5.42 4.79 -12.58
CA LEU A 361 -6.68 4.13 -12.80
C LEU A 361 -6.42 2.79 -13.50
N LEU A 362 -6.62 1.69 -12.78
CA LEU A 362 -6.41 0.34 -13.29
C LEU A 362 -7.74 -0.27 -13.76
N CYS A 363 -7.72 -0.83 -14.95
CA CYS A 363 -8.86 -1.49 -15.57
C CYS A 363 -8.60 -2.99 -15.71
N ALA A 364 -9.59 -3.84 -15.47
CA ALA A 364 -9.54 -5.24 -15.85
C ALA A 364 -10.93 -5.85 -16.04
N THR A 365 -11.00 -6.98 -16.74
CA THR A 365 -12.26 -7.64 -17.12
C THR A 365 -12.98 -8.25 -15.91
N THR A 366 -12.22 -8.79 -14.95
CA THR A 366 -12.75 -9.42 -13.73
C THR A 366 -12.11 -8.81 -12.48
N SER A 367 -12.79 -8.92 -11.34
CA SER A 367 -12.28 -8.42 -10.05
C SER A 367 -10.99 -9.13 -9.62
N HIS A 368 -10.89 -10.44 -9.86
CA HIS A 368 -9.70 -11.22 -9.49
C HIS A 368 -8.46 -10.78 -10.27
N ILE A 369 -8.60 -10.57 -11.59
CA ILE A 369 -7.51 -10.04 -12.41
C ILE A 369 -7.17 -8.61 -11.97
N LEU A 370 -8.18 -7.79 -11.67
CA LEU A 370 -7.97 -6.41 -11.23
C LEU A 370 -7.15 -6.32 -9.94
N ASP A 371 -7.46 -7.17 -8.96
CA ASP A 371 -6.74 -7.20 -7.70
C ASP A 371 -5.29 -7.68 -7.89
N GLU A 372 -5.03 -8.61 -8.81
CA GLU A 372 -3.68 -9.08 -9.11
C GLU A 372 -2.87 -8.06 -9.91
N VAL A 373 -3.49 -7.40 -10.89
CA VAL A 373 -2.86 -6.26 -11.61
C VAL A 373 -2.55 -5.13 -10.64
N ARG A 374 -3.46 -4.84 -9.69
CA ARG A 374 -3.20 -3.84 -8.64
C ARG A 374 -1.99 -4.20 -7.80
N ARG A 375 -1.87 -5.46 -7.36
CA ARG A 375 -0.69 -5.92 -6.60
C ARG A 375 0.59 -5.73 -7.42
N ALA A 376 0.62 -6.26 -8.65
CA ALA A 376 1.79 -6.13 -9.51
C ALA A 376 2.21 -4.66 -9.77
N VAL A 377 1.23 -3.75 -9.86
CA VAL A 377 1.48 -2.30 -9.99
C VAL A 377 1.98 -1.69 -8.68
N VAL A 378 1.48 -2.12 -7.52
CA VAL A 378 1.98 -1.70 -6.20
C VAL A 378 3.42 -2.13 -6.02
N ASP A 379 3.75 -3.38 -6.35
CA ASP A 379 5.11 -3.91 -6.24
C ASP A 379 6.07 -3.11 -7.16
N GLY A 380 5.67 -2.92 -8.43
CA GLY A 380 6.43 -2.11 -9.37
C GLY A 380 6.55 -0.63 -8.97
N LEU A 381 5.56 -0.05 -8.28
CA LEU A 381 5.66 1.29 -7.70
C LEU A 381 6.67 1.30 -6.56
N GLY A 382 6.63 0.32 -5.66
CA GLY A 382 7.58 0.18 -4.55
C GLY A 382 9.02 0.13 -5.04
N ASP A 383 9.29 -0.74 -6.03
CA ASP A 383 10.63 -0.90 -6.61
C ASP A 383 11.12 0.35 -7.32
N VAL A 384 10.26 1.01 -8.11
CA VAL A 384 10.63 2.26 -8.81
C VAL A 384 10.86 3.40 -7.81
N ILE A 385 10.05 3.50 -6.75
CA ILE A 385 10.23 4.51 -5.70
C ILE A 385 11.53 4.26 -4.94
N THR A 386 11.83 3.00 -4.60
CA THR A 386 13.07 2.61 -3.92
C THR A 386 14.28 2.92 -4.80
N CYS A 387 14.23 2.54 -6.08
CA CYS A 387 15.27 2.86 -7.06
C CYS A 387 15.50 4.36 -7.21
N PHE A 388 14.43 5.17 -7.19
CA PHE A 388 14.54 6.62 -7.25
C PHE A 388 15.13 7.24 -5.97
N ARG A 389 14.88 6.65 -4.79
CA ARG A 389 15.40 7.13 -3.50
C ARG A 389 16.87 6.79 -3.31
N GLU A 390 17.25 5.54 -3.60
CA GLU A 390 18.60 5.03 -3.35
C GLU A 390 19.56 5.30 -4.51
N GLU A 391 19.04 5.61 -5.70
CA GLU A 391 19.81 5.79 -6.94
C GLU A 391 20.72 4.60 -7.27
N GLU A 392 20.35 3.40 -6.80
CA GLU A 392 21.13 2.17 -6.91
C GLU A 392 20.26 0.99 -7.34
N VAL A 393 20.74 0.18 -8.29
CA VAL A 393 20.10 -1.07 -8.72
C VAL A 393 21.11 -2.21 -8.86
N VAL A 394 20.64 -3.44 -8.70
CA VAL A 394 21.45 -4.66 -8.90
C VAL A 394 20.86 -5.54 -9.99
N ALA A 395 21.68 -6.43 -10.55
CA ALA A 395 21.21 -7.42 -11.50
C ALA A 395 20.37 -8.50 -10.79
N GLY A 396 19.14 -8.71 -11.26
CA GLY A 396 18.24 -9.73 -10.74
C GLY A 396 18.52 -11.15 -11.26
N GLY A 397 17.51 -12.03 -11.15
CA GLY A 397 17.55 -13.38 -11.70
C GLY A 397 18.54 -14.34 -11.02
N GLY A 398 18.83 -14.14 -9.73
CA GLY A 398 19.79 -14.97 -8.99
C GLY A 398 21.25 -14.54 -9.19
N CYS A 399 21.51 -13.53 -10.04
CA CYS A 399 22.87 -13.12 -10.37
C CYS A 399 23.60 -12.55 -9.13
N ILE A 400 22.93 -11.66 -8.41
CA ILE A 400 23.53 -11.01 -7.24
C ILE A 400 23.75 -11.99 -6.11
N GLU A 401 22.82 -12.92 -5.86
CA GLU A 401 22.94 -13.99 -4.87
C GLU A 401 24.15 -14.89 -5.16
N MET A 402 24.36 -15.26 -6.43
CA MET A 402 25.54 -16.03 -6.84
C MET A 402 26.85 -15.27 -6.66
N ILE A 403 26.87 -13.96 -6.93
CA ILE A 403 28.03 -13.10 -6.68
C ILE A 403 28.32 -13.05 -5.17
N LEU A 404 27.30 -12.83 -4.35
CA LEU A 404 27.42 -12.81 -2.88
C LEU A 404 27.94 -14.14 -2.35
N SER A 405 27.36 -15.26 -2.79
CA SER A 405 27.82 -16.61 -2.42
C SER A 405 29.30 -16.81 -2.74
N LYS A 406 29.75 -16.38 -3.94
CA LYS A 406 31.15 -16.48 -4.34
C LYS A 406 32.08 -15.62 -3.49
N GLU A 407 31.72 -14.37 -3.21
CA GLU A 407 32.55 -13.46 -2.41
C GLU A 407 32.58 -13.88 -0.94
N LEU A 408 31.46 -14.34 -0.38
CA LEU A 408 31.42 -14.92 0.97
C LEU A 408 32.30 -16.16 1.10
N ASN A 409 32.34 -17.03 0.09
CA ASN A 409 33.24 -18.19 0.09
C ASN A 409 34.73 -17.78 0.07
N LYS A 410 35.08 -16.65 -0.54
CA LYS A 410 36.45 -16.10 -0.45
C LYS A 410 36.71 -15.51 0.92
N PHE A 411 35.78 -14.74 1.45
CA PHE A 411 35.86 -14.14 2.78
C PHE A 411 35.97 -15.21 3.88
N ALA A 412 35.24 -16.32 3.76
CA ALA A 412 35.35 -17.45 4.68
C ALA A 412 36.79 -17.99 4.77
N LYS A 413 37.57 -17.95 3.68
CA LYS A 413 38.97 -18.43 3.69
C LYS A 413 39.93 -17.52 4.46
N THR A 414 39.54 -16.27 4.74
CA THR A 414 40.36 -15.35 5.53
C THR A 414 40.06 -15.45 7.03
N LEU A 415 39.09 -16.28 7.42
CA LEU A 415 38.71 -16.48 8.82
C LEU A 415 39.34 -17.78 9.36
N ASP A 416 40.07 -17.67 10.45
CA ASP A 416 40.68 -18.81 11.15
C ASP A 416 39.78 -19.38 12.28
N SER A 417 38.59 -18.79 12.48
CA SER A 417 37.67 -19.15 13.57
C SER A 417 36.60 -20.16 13.13
N ARG A 418 35.93 -20.81 14.09
CA ARG A 418 34.76 -21.68 13.81
C ARG A 418 33.60 -20.96 13.12
N GLU A 419 33.59 -19.63 13.12
CA GLU A 419 32.60 -18.82 12.41
C GLU A 419 32.73 -18.99 10.89
N GLN A 420 33.90 -19.37 10.39
CA GLN A 420 34.13 -19.74 8.99
C GLN A 420 33.09 -20.73 8.47
N LEU A 421 32.77 -21.77 9.27
CA LEU A 421 31.79 -22.79 8.88
C LEU A 421 30.39 -22.20 8.73
N ALA A 422 30.04 -21.23 9.57
CA ALA A 422 28.77 -20.51 9.47
C ALA A 422 28.74 -19.57 8.26
N VAL A 423 29.86 -18.92 7.90
CA VAL A 423 29.94 -18.10 6.69
C VAL A 423 29.78 -18.94 5.42
N VAL A 424 30.41 -20.12 5.36
CA VAL A 424 30.27 -21.04 4.21
C VAL A 424 28.83 -21.50 4.05
N GLU A 425 28.16 -21.87 5.15
CA GLU A 425 26.77 -22.31 5.11
C GLU A 425 25.78 -21.16 4.84
N PHE A 426 26.10 -19.92 5.24
CA PHE A 426 25.35 -18.74 4.84
C PHE A 426 25.47 -18.51 3.32
N ALA A 427 26.70 -18.59 2.79
CA ALA A 427 26.96 -18.47 1.35
C ALA A 427 26.24 -19.55 0.53
N ARG A 428 25.95 -20.70 1.13
CA ARG A 428 25.23 -21.81 0.51
C ARG A 428 23.71 -21.68 0.58
N ALA A 429 23.21 -20.82 1.47
CA ALA A 429 21.79 -20.53 1.63
C ALA A 429 21.30 -19.46 0.64
N LEU A 430 22.21 -18.54 0.25
CA LEU A 430 22.07 -17.68 -0.92
C LEU A 430 22.19 -18.52 -2.20
#